data_AF-A0A3A8HEN9-F1
#
_entry.id   AF-A0A3A8HEN9-F1
#
_cell.length_a   1.000
_cell.length_b   1.000
_cell.length_c   1.000
_cell.angle_alpha   90.00
_cell.angle_beta   90.00
_cell.angle_gamma   90.00
#
_symmetry.space_group_name_H-M   'P 1'
#
loop_
_entity.id
_entity.type
_entity.pdbx_description
1 polymer ?
#
loop_
_entity_poly.entity_id
_entity_poly.type
_entity_poly.pdbx_seq_one_letter_code
_entity_poly.pdbx_strand_id
1 'polypeptide(L)'
;MNFRLPSNAGYDTLEGAILRPVRINGEQCLLLELRTTGTDFARDASPAGKVVEDYAFRLPQVVVLRDRMEDLLDHLHRWQDTQEDFGVDLEPEGHNATCTMEVGMRDDMNCGPYKPAFTLYYSSVKTRAEVTFVVDPSCLLEWTETMERALEQASPARSRPPISSR
;
A
#
# COMPACT_ATOMS: atom_id res chain seq x y z
N MET A 1 7.46 -9.25 7.58
CA MET A 1 6.73 -9.97 6.51
C MET A 1 6.17 -8.93 5.57
N ASN A 2 6.04 -9.26 4.28
CA ASN A 2 5.78 -8.29 3.23
C ASN A 2 4.33 -8.38 2.74
N PHE A 3 3.75 -7.26 2.36
CA PHE A 3 2.53 -7.17 1.57
C PHE A 3 2.88 -6.74 0.14
N ARG A 4 2.04 -7.14 -0.81
CA ARG A 4 2.32 -6.94 -2.24
C ARG A 4 1.04 -6.59 -2.98
N LEU A 5 1.14 -5.61 -3.86
CA LEU A 5 0.10 -5.23 -4.81
C LEU A 5 0.69 -5.28 -6.23
N PRO A 6 0.38 -6.32 -7.02
CA PRO A 6 0.70 -6.33 -8.43
C PRO A 6 -0.27 -5.43 -9.22
N SER A 7 0.21 -4.86 -10.33
CA SER A 7 -0.66 -4.31 -11.37
C SER A 7 -1.43 -5.41 -12.09
N ASN A 8 -2.59 -5.08 -12.67
CA ASN A 8 -3.42 -6.00 -13.44
C ASN A 8 -2.65 -6.64 -14.62
N ALA A 9 -1.73 -5.91 -15.24
CA ALA A 9 -0.92 -6.42 -16.34
C ALA A 9 0.32 -7.21 -15.88
N GLY A 10 0.64 -7.16 -14.58
CA GLY A 10 1.80 -7.80 -13.98
C GLY A 10 3.13 -7.11 -14.27
N TYR A 11 3.11 -5.91 -14.86
CA TYR A 11 4.33 -5.16 -15.18
C TYR A 11 4.88 -4.41 -13.97
N ASP A 12 3.99 -3.81 -13.18
CA ASP A 12 4.35 -3.04 -11.98
C ASP A 12 3.95 -3.78 -10.72
N THR A 13 4.69 -3.55 -9.64
CA THR A 13 4.38 -4.05 -8.30
C THR A 13 4.74 -3.00 -7.25
N LEU A 14 3.85 -2.80 -6.28
CA LEU A 14 4.18 -2.19 -5.00
C LEU A 14 4.39 -3.29 -3.96
N GLU A 15 5.54 -3.30 -3.32
CA GLU A 15 5.85 -4.14 -2.17
C GLU A 15 5.99 -3.26 -0.93
N GLY A 16 5.48 -3.75 0.19
CA GLY A 16 5.71 -3.10 1.48
C GLY A 16 6.05 -4.08 2.57
N ALA A 17 6.76 -3.61 3.58
CA ALA A 17 7.10 -4.40 4.75
C ALA A 17 6.91 -3.56 6.01
N ILE A 18 6.20 -4.12 6.99
CA ILE A 18 6.17 -3.54 8.34
C ILE A 18 7.48 -3.95 9.02
N LEU A 19 8.36 -2.98 9.23
CA LEU A 19 9.68 -3.21 9.83
C LEU A 19 9.55 -3.42 11.35
N ARG A 20 8.75 -2.58 12.01
CA ARG A 20 8.48 -2.66 13.45
C ARG A 20 7.34 -1.73 13.86
N PRO A 21 6.61 -2.04 14.94
CA PRO A 21 5.79 -1.06 15.62
C PRO A 21 6.68 -0.01 16.30
N VAL A 22 6.21 1.23 16.31
CA VAL A 22 6.84 2.35 17.02
C VAL A 22 5.77 3.16 17.76
N ARG A 23 6.18 3.96 18.74
CA ARG A 23 5.29 4.93 19.39
C ARG A 23 5.81 6.33 19.16
N ILE A 24 4.94 7.21 18.68
CA ILE A 24 5.24 8.62 18.46
C ILE A 24 4.13 9.42 19.13
N ASN A 25 4.49 10.37 20.00
CA ASN A 25 3.53 11.20 20.73
C ASN A 25 2.43 10.41 21.49
N GLY A 26 2.70 9.15 21.84
CA GLY A 26 1.76 8.26 22.52
C GLY A 26 0.91 7.39 21.58
N GLU A 27 0.92 7.65 20.28
CA GLU A 27 0.15 6.92 19.27
C GLU A 27 0.87 5.65 18.81
N GLN A 28 0.09 4.63 18.44
CA GLN A 28 0.63 3.40 17.85
C GLN A 28 0.88 3.63 16.36
N CYS A 29 2.15 3.60 15.99
CA CYS A 29 2.59 3.78 14.61
C CYS A 29 3.30 2.52 14.11
N LEU A 30 3.43 2.41 12.80
CA LEU A 30 4.19 1.38 12.12
C LEU A 30 5.25 2.05 11.26
N LEU A 31 6.47 1.52 11.34
CA LEU A 31 7.55 1.90 10.44
C LEU A 31 7.49 0.98 9.22
N LEU A 32 7.20 1.55 8.05
CA LEU A 32 7.10 0.84 6.79
C LEU A 32 8.33 1.07 5.92
N GLU A 33 8.67 0.02 5.18
CA GLU A 33 9.48 0.10 3.97
C GLU A 33 8.55 -0.12 2.77
N LEU A 34 8.56 0.80 1.81
CA LEU A 34 7.80 0.68 0.56
C LEU A 34 8.78 0.69 -0.62
N ARG A 35 8.62 -0.29 -1.52
CA ARG A 35 9.39 -0.45 -2.74
C ARG A 35 8.44 -0.62 -3.92
N THR A 36 8.75 0.00 -5.04
CA THR A 36 8.09 -0.31 -6.30
C THR A 36 9.09 -0.78 -7.34
N THR A 37 8.66 -1.73 -8.14
CA THR A 37 9.39 -2.27 -9.28
C THR A 37 8.46 -2.30 -10.49
N GLY A 38 9.03 -2.15 -11.68
CA GLY A 38 8.27 -2.23 -12.92
C GLY A 38 9.08 -2.67 -14.12
N THR A 39 8.40 -3.12 -15.17
CA THR A 39 9.00 -3.64 -16.41
C THR A 39 8.35 -3.07 -17.68
N ASP A 40 7.93 -1.80 -17.63
CA ASP A 40 7.15 -1.16 -18.71
C ASP A 40 8.01 -0.53 -19.84
N PHE A 41 9.34 -0.46 -19.71
CA PHE A 41 10.15 0.10 -20.78
C PHE A 41 10.17 -0.84 -21.98
N ALA A 42 9.54 -0.41 -23.08
CA ALA A 42 9.64 -1.02 -24.38
C ALA A 42 11.13 -1.15 -24.77
N ARG A 43 11.66 -2.38 -24.64
CA ARG A 43 13.03 -2.67 -25.04
C ARG A 43 13.12 -2.47 -26.55
N ASP A 44 14.06 -1.64 -26.99
CA ASP A 44 14.51 -1.61 -28.40
C ASP A 44 15.07 -2.99 -28.77
N ALA A 45 14.19 -3.91 -29.17
CA ALA A 45 14.45 -5.27 -29.67
C ALA A 45 15.51 -6.09 -28.91
N SER A 46 15.81 -5.73 -27.65
CA SER A 46 16.94 -6.29 -26.93
C SER A 46 16.60 -7.73 -26.49
N PRO A 47 17.53 -8.69 -26.63
CA PRO A 47 17.24 -10.09 -26.37
C PRO A 47 16.65 -10.28 -24.98
N ALA A 48 15.56 -11.05 -24.90
CA ALA A 48 14.98 -11.48 -23.64
C ALA A 48 16.07 -12.13 -22.77
N GLY A 49 16.27 -11.63 -21.55
CA GLY A 49 17.15 -12.25 -20.55
C GLY A 49 18.32 -11.43 -20.01
N LYS A 50 18.47 -10.13 -20.33
CA LYS A 50 19.60 -9.32 -19.83
C LYS A 50 19.27 -8.13 -18.91
N VAL A 51 18.00 -7.82 -18.65
CA VAL A 51 17.60 -6.75 -17.71
C VAL A 51 16.52 -7.26 -16.78
N VAL A 52 16.74 -7.05 -15.49
CA VAL A 52 15.94 -7.43 -14.33
C VAL A 52 15.40 -6.11 -13.78
N GLU A 53 14.09 -5.87 -13.89
CA GLU A 53 13.41 -4.61 -13.48
C GLU A 53 13.85 -3.37 -14.31
N ASP A 54 12.93 -2.74 -15.05
CA ASP A 54 13.22 -1.51 -15.80
C ASP A 54 13.33 -0.30 -14.87
N TYR A 55 12.60 -0.34 -13.74
CA TYR A 55 12.84 0.54 -12.62
C TYR A 55 12.65 -0.20 -11.29
N ALA A 56 13.40 0.24 -10.28
CA ALA A 56 13.28 -0.20 -8.91
C ALA A 56 13.63 0.94 -7.98
N PHE A 57 12.67 1.41 -7.19
CA PHE A 57 12.96 2.42 -6.19
C PHE A 57 12.26 2.13 -4.87
N ARG A 58 12.87 2.66 -3.82
CA ARG A 58 12.45 2.50 -2.44
C ARG A 58 12.20 3.88 -1.85
N LEU A 59 11.03 4.06 -1.26
CA LEU A 59 10.71 5.30 -0.55
C LEU A 59 11.56 5.40 0.73
N PRO A 60 11.86 6.63 1.21
CA PRO A 60 12.33 6.81 2.58
C PRO A 60 11.40 6.10 3.57
N GLN A 61 11.91 5.67 4.73
CA GLN A 61 11.08 4.97 5.71
C GLN A 61 9.83 5.78 6.04
N VAL A 62 8.67 5.17 5.85
CA VAL A 62 7.37 5.81 6.01
C VAL A 62 6.86 5.44 7.39
N VAL A 63 6.45 6.45 8.16
CA VAL A 63 5.77 6.22 9.42
C VAL A 63 4.28 6.40 9.17
N VAL A 64 3.50 5.39 9.53
CA VAL A 64 2.04 5.43 9.42
C VAL A 64 1.39 5.15 10.76
N LEU A 65 0.19 5.70 10.97
CA LEU A 65 -0.66 5.32 12.08
C LEU A 65 -1.18 3.90 11.88
N ARG A 66 -1.16 3.11 12.96
CA ARG A 66 -1.73 1.75 12.93
C ARG A 66 -3.22 1.79 12.60
N ASP A 67 -3.97 2.66 13.27
CA ASP A 67 -5.41 2.78 13.08
C ASP A 67 -5.76 3.15 11.63
N ARG A 68 -4.91 3.92 10.95
CA ARG A 68 -5.09 4.27 9.53
C ARG A 68 -4.77 3.12 8.57
N MET A 69 -3.87 2.22 8.96
CA MET A 69 -3.66 0.96 8.24
C MET A 69 -4.85 0.01 8.43
N GLU A 70 -5.48 0.00 9.61
CA GLU A 70 -6.74 -0.73 9.86
C GLU A 70 -7.89 -0.11 9.04
N ASP A 71 -8.01 1.23 8.99
CA ASP A 71 -8.96 1.92 8.12
C ASP A 71 -8.77 1.55 6.64
N LEU A 72 -7.52 1.49 6.16
CA LEU A 72 -7.19 1.07 4.79
C LEU A 72 -7.68 -0.35 4.49
N LEU A 73 -7.50 -1.29 5.42
CA LEU A 73 -8.01 -2.66 5.30
C LEU A 73 -9.54 -2.69 5.26
N ASP A 74 -10.21 -1.94 6.12
CA ASP A 74 -11.67 -1.84 6.14
C ASP A 74 -12.22 -1.28 4.82
N HIS A 75 -11.54 -0.28 4.25
CA HIS A 75 -11.88 0.26 2.93
C HIS A 75 -11.65 -0.75 1.81
N LEU A 76 -10.54 -1.49 1.83
CA LEU A 76 -10.26 -2.53 0.84
C LEU A 76 -11.31 -3.66 0.88
N HIS A 77 -11.73 -4.09 2.08
CA HIS A 77 -12.81 -5.07 2.23
C HIS A 77 -14.12 -4.55 1.67
N ARG A 78 -14.51 -3.32 2.02
CA ARG A 78 -15.74 -2.71 1.51
C ARG A 78 -15.70 -2.57 -0.02
N TRP A 79 -14.55 -2.21 -0.57
CA TRP A 79 -14.36 -2.04 -2.01
C TRP A 79 -14.68 -3.32 -2.78
N GLN A 80 -14.40 -4.51 -2.22
CA GLN A 80 -14.73 -5.78 -2.87
C GLN A 80 -16.24 -5.93 -3.17
N ASP A 81 -17.08 -5.34 -2.32
CA ASP A 81 -18.53 -5.38 -2.47
C ASP A 81 -19.09 -4.17 -3.23
N THR A 82 -18.54 -2.96 -2.98
CA THR A 82 -19.14 -1.71 -3.47
C THR A 82 -18.44 -1.11 -4.69
N GLN A 83 -17.16 -1.41 -4.90
CA GLN A 83 -16.28 -0.77 -5.89
C GLN A 83 -16.27 0.76 -5.81
N GLU A 84 -16.56 1.32 -4.63
CA GLU A 84 -16.56 2.76 -4.41
C GLU A 84 -15.14 3.27 -4.18
N ASP A 85 -14.77 4.32 -4.92
CA ASP A 85 -13.49 5.01 -4.79
C ASP A 85 -13.21 5.42 -3.34
N PHE A 86 -11.97 5.25 -2.89
CA PHE A 86 -11.54 5.67 -1.56
C PHE A 86 -10.09 6.15 -1.54
N GLY A 87 -9.77 6.94 -0.52
CA GLY A 87 -8.41 7.39 -0.22
C GLY A 87 -8.18 7.40 1.29
N VAL A 88 -7.04 6.88 1.72
CA VAL A 88 -6.65 6.88 3.14
C VAL A 88 -5.32 7.57 3.30
N ASP A 89 -5.33 8.64 4.09
CA ASP A 89 -4.10 9.28 4.57
C ASP A 89 -3.57 8.50 5.78
N LEU A 90 -2.36 7.96 5.64
CA LEU A 90 -1.78 7.03 6.59
C LEU A 90 -0.91 7.72 7.64
N GLU A 91 -0.60 9.00 7.48
CA GLU A 91 0.36 9.68 8.35
C GLU A 91 -0.22 10.06 9.73
N PRO A 92 0.63 10.12 10.77
CA PRO A 92 0.28 10.82 12.00
C PRO A 92 0.24 12.33 11.78
N GLU A 93 -0.74 13.02 12.38
CA GLU A 93 -0.90 14.47 12.25
C GLU A 93 0.37 15.24 12.68
N GLY A 94 0.71 16.30 11.94
CA GLY A 94 1.82 17.20 12.28
C GLY A 94 3.22 16.70 11.90
N HIS A 95 3.31 15.65 11.08
CA HIS A 95 4.57 15.14 10.56
C HIS A 95 5.00 15.82 9.25
N ASN A 96 6.31 15.79 8.97
CA ASN A 96 6.91 16.43 7.79
C ASN A 96 6.81 15.60 6.50
N ALA A 97 6.09 14.47 6.53
CA ALA A 97 6.02 13.54 5.42
C ALA A 97 4.66 12.85 5.32
N THR A 98 3.94 13.13 4.23
CA THR A 98 2.63 12.60 3.91
C THR A 98 2.72 11.30 3.15
N CYS A 99 1.77 10.40 3.40
CA CYS A 99 1.64 9.12 2.70
C CYS A 99 0.17 8.76 2.54
N THR A 100 -0.36 8.93 1.33
CA THR A 100 -1.76 8.67 1.00
C THR A 100 -1.84 7.53 0.00
N MET A 101 -2.74 6.58 0.23
CA MET A 101 -3.06 5.50 -0.69
C MET A 101 -4.50 5.63 -1.16
N GLU A 102 -4.72 5.58 -2.47
CA GLU A 102 -6.01 5.73 -3.12
C GLU A 102 -6.29 4.55 -4.06
N VAL A 103 -7.56 4.15 -4.12
CA VAL A 103 -8.08 3.22 -5.11
C VAL A 103 -9.32 3.87 -5.72
N GLY A 104 -9.30 4.11 -7.02
CA GLY A 104 -10.44 4.70 -7.70
C GLY A 104 -10.22 5.06 -9.15
N MET A 105 -11.14 5.82 -9.70
CA MET A 105 -11.11 6.27 -11.09
C MET A 105 -10.13 7.45 -11.27
N ARG A 106 -9.43 7.46 -12.39
CA ARG A 106 -8.58 8.58 -12.84
C ARG A 106 -8.83 8.89 -14.31
N ASP A 107 -8.96 10.17 -14.62
CA ASP A 107 -9.25 10.65 -15.98
C ASP A 107 -8.06 10.46 -16.95
N ASP A 108 -6.83 10.33 -16.42
CA ASP A 108 -5.60 10.15 -17.17
C ASP A 108 -5.23 8.68 -17.44
N MET A 109 -6.05 7.73 -16.97
CA MET A 109 -5.80 6.29 -17.10
C MET A 109 -6.99 5.54 -17.70
N ASN A 110 -6.71 4.44 -18.39
CA ASN A 110 -7.76 3.53 -18.87
C ASN A 110 -8.27 2.64 -17.72
N CYS A 111 -9.03 3.24 -16.81
CA CYS A 111 -9.59 2.61 -15.63
C CYS A 111 -11.12 2.48 -15.73
N GLY A 112 -11.70 1.64 -14.87
CA GLY A 112 -13.15 1.40 -14.78
C GLY A 112 -13.52 0.82 -13.42
N PRO A 113 -14.82 0.63 -13.12
CA PRO A 113 -15.28 0.11 -11.82
C PRO A 113 -14.64 -1.23 -11.42
N TYR A 114 -14.32 -2.08 -12.40
CA TYR A 114 -13.67 -3.38 -12.19
C TYR A 114 -12.16 -3.36 -12.47
N LYS A 115 -11.60 -2.19 -12.78
CA LYS A 115 -10.18 -1.97 -13.07
C LYS A 115 -9.77 -0.58 -12.58
N PRO A 116 -9.84 -0.30 -11.26
CA PRO A 116 -9.49 1.01 -10.74
C PRO A 116 -7.99 1.27 -10.88
N ALA A 117 -7.60 2.53 -10.76
CA ALA A 117 -6.21 2.88 -10.51
C ALA A 117 -5.93 2.75 -9.01
N PHE A 118 -4.82 2.10 -8.67
CA PHE A 118 -4.17 2.30 -7.38
C PHE A 118 -3.23 3.51 -7.50
N THR A 119 -3.22 4.39 -6.51
CA THR A 119 -2.23 5.48 -6.43
C THR A 119 -1.66 5.61 -5.02
N LEU A 120 -0.33 5.66 -4.94
CA LEU A 120 0.42 6.02 -3.74
C LEU A 120 1.02 7.41 -3.94
N TYR A 121 0.63 8.35 -3.07
CA TYR A 121 1.28 9.66 -2.96
C TYR A 121 2.17 9.68 -1.73
N TYR A 122 3.44 9.99 -1.94
CA TYR A 122 4.39 10.28 -0.87
C TYR A 122 4.97 11.67 -1.06
N SER A 123 4.94 12.50 -0.02
CA SER A 123 5.52 13.83 -0.06
C SER A 123 6.22 14.14 1.24
N SER A 124 7.47 14.59 1.17
CA SER A 124 8.25 15.06 2.30
C SER A 124 9.01 16.32 1.94
N VAL A 125 9.67 16.93 2.92
CA VAL A 125 10.57 18.06 2.69
C VAL A 125 11.74 17.75 1.75
N LYS A 126 12.08 16.47 1.52
CA LYS A 126 13.21 16.04 0.69
C LYS A 126 12.79 15.42 -0.64
N THR A 127 11.68 14.71 -0.66
CA THR A 127 11.30 13.85 -1.78
C THR A 127 9.79 13.85 -1.96
N ARG A 128 9.36 13.86 -3.21
CA ARG A 128 7.98 13.58 -3.62
C ARG A 128 7.99 12.41 -4.59
N ALA A 129 7.03 11.51 -4.44
CA ALA A 129 6.84 10.38 -5.33
C ALA A 129 5.35 10.11 -5.50
N GLU A 130 4.97 9.77 -6.73
CA GLU A 130 3.65 9.26 -7.07
C GLU A 130 3.87 7.94 -7.80
N VAL A 131 3.18 6.89 -7.35
CA VAL A 131 3.17 5.57 -8.01
C VAL A 131 1.74 5.28 -8.37
N THR A 132 1.46 5.05 -9.64
CA THR A 132 0.11 4.72 -10.10
C THR A 132 0.14 3.60 -11.12
N PHE A 133 -0.81 2.67 -11.01
CA PHE A 133 -1.03 1.62 -11.98
C PHE A 133 -2.45 1.04 -11.83
N VAL A 134 -2.95 0.44 -12.90
CA VAL A 134 -4.29 -0.19 -12.91
C VAL A 134 -4.23 -1.55 -12.23
N VAL A 135 -5.21 -1.83 -11.38
CA VAL A 135 -5.37 -3.09 -10.64
C VAL A 135 -6.75 -3.67 -10.92
N ASP A 136 -6.93 -4.97 -10.67
CA ASP A 136 -8.25 -5.62 -10.73
C ASP A 136 -8.67 -6.10 -9.32
N PRO A 137 -9.90 -6.63 -9.14
CA PRO A 137 -10.36 -7.08 -7.83
C PRO A 137 -9.47 -8.15 -7.20
N SER A 138 -8.86 -9.02 -8.02
CA SER A 138 -7.99 -10.09 -7.53
C SER A 138 -6.67 -9.55 -6.99
N CYS A 139 -6.11 -8.51 -7.64
CA CYS A 139 -4.92 -7.81 -7.19
C CYS A 139 -5.17 -7.12 -5.84
N LEU A 140 -6.31 -6.44 -5.71
CA LEU A 140 -6.71 -5.78 -4.46
C LEU A 140 -6.97 -6.79 -3.35
N LEU A 141 -7.58 -7.94 -3.65
CA LEU A 141 -7.80 -9.00 -2.67
C LEU A 141 -6.47 -9.60 -2.16
N GLU A 142 -5.53 -9.92 -3.06
CA GLU A 142 -4.17 -10.38 -2.68
C GLU A 142 -3.50 -9.35 -1.75
N TRP A 143 -3.64 -8.08 -2.09
CA TRP A 143 -3.05 -7.00 -1.29
C TRP A 143 -3.67 -6.90 0.10
N THR A 144 -5.00 -6.95 0.22
CA THR A 144 -5.72 -6.99 1.49
C THR A 144 -5.22 -8.15 2.35
N GLU A 145 -5.28 -9.38 1.83
CA GLU A 145 -4.93 -10.59 2.60
C GLU A 145 -3.46 -10.61 3.04
N THR A 146 -2.54 -10.09 2.21
CA THR A 146 -1.12 -10.01 2.57
C THR A 146 -0.84 -8.89 3.57
N MET A 147 -1.57 -7.77 3.50
CA MET A 147 -1.47 -6.66 4.45
C MET A 147 -2.05 -7.03 5.82
N GLU A 148 -3.19 -7.71 5.88
CA GLU A 148 -3.78 -8.22 7.13
C GLU A 148 -2.80 -9.12 7.87
N ARG A 149 -2.27 -10.14 7.17
CA ARG A 149 -1.26 -11.06 7.73
C ARG A 149 -0.01 -10.32 8.22
N ALA A 150 0.45 -9.31 7.50
CA ALA A 150 1.59 -8.51 7.92
C ALA A 150 1.28 -7.71 9.20
N LEU A 151 0.08 -7.14 9.29
CA LEU A 151 -0.36 -6.33 10.42
C LEU A 151 -0.53 -7.16 11.70
N GLU A 152 -1.21 -8.30 11.60
CA GLU A 152 -1.41 -9.24 12.71
C GLU A 152 -0.09 -9.73 13.32
N GLN A 153 0.93 -9.96 12.48
CA GLN A 153 2.24 -10.40 12.95
C GLN A 153 3.05 -9.26 13.58
N ALA A 154 2.98 -8.06 13.01
CA ALA A 154 3.73 -6.91 13.52
C ALA A 154 3.20 -6.42 14.87
N SER A 155 1.90 -6.61 15.12
CA SER A 155 1.25 -6.20 16.36
C SER A 155 0.02 -7.08 16.60
N PRO A 156 0.17 -8.30 17.15
CA PRO A 156 -0.97 -9.17 17.43
C PRO A 156 -1.98 -8.42 18.27
N ALA A 157 -3.26 -8.44 17.84
CA ALA A 157 -4.33 -7.76 18.52
C ALA A 157 -4.26 -8.06 20.03
N ARG A 158 -4.37 -7.00 20.85
CA ARG A 158 -4.42 -7.14 22.31
C ARG A 158 -5.35 -8.28 22.65
N SER A 159 -4.84 -9.32 23.32
CA SER A 159 -5.64 -10.37 23.91
C SER A 159 -6.80 -9.71 24.65
N ARG A 160 -8.04 -9.94 24.19
CA ARG A 160 -9.24 -9.51 24.94
C ARG A 160 -9.04 -9.98 26.38
N PRO A 161 -9.09 -9.11 27.40
CA PRO A 161 -9.04 -9.58 28.77
C PRO A 161 -10.24 -10.53 28.97
N PRO A 162 -10.06 -11.65 29.69
CA PRO A 162 -11.15 -12.56 29.95
C PRO A 162 -12.29 -11.79 30.64
N ILE A 163 -13.51 -11.96 30.13
CA ILE A 163 -14.71 -11.40 30.74
C ILE A 163 -14.75 -11.91 32.17
N SER A 164 -14.51 -11.02 33.14
CA SER A 164 -14.69 -11.33 34.54
C SER A 164 -16.18 -11.48 34.79
N SER A 165 -16.65 -12.72 34.82
CA SER A 165 -17.94 -13.05 35.41
C SER A 165 -17.87 -12.78 36.90
N ARG A 166 -18.59 -11.75 37.36
CA ARG A 166 -19.04 -11.63 38.74
C ARG A 166 -20.49 -12.04 38.83
#